data_AF-A0A534ZL50-F1
#
_entry.id   AF-A0A534ZL50-F1
#
_cell.length_a   1.000
_cell.length_b   1.000
_cell.length_c   1.000
_cell.angle_alpha   90.00
_cell.angle_beta   90.00
_cell.angle_gamma   90.00
#
_symmetry.space_group_name_H-M   'P 1'
#
loop_
_entity.id
_entity.type
_entity.pdbx_description
1 polymer ?
#
loop_
_entity_poly.entity_id
_entity_poly.type
_entity_poly.pdbx_seq_one_letter_code
_entity_poly.pdbx_strand_id
1 'polypeptide(L)' 'MAVAFGTLAYARRLRQVGVPEEQAEVHAEALAAATETLATKQGLRELEYRLTVRLGAMLAVAVSAVAALVRLA' A
#
# COMPACT_ATOMS: atom_id res chain seq x y z
N MET A 1 10.01 -2.54 -1.35
CA MET A 1 9.72 -2.96 -2.73
C MET A 1 8.42 -3.75 -2.69
N ALA A 2 7.35 -3.25 -3.31
CA ALA A 2 6.10 -4.00 -3.35
C ALA A 2 6.34 -5.25 -4.23
N VAL A 3 6.05 -6.43 -3.70
CA VAL A 3 6.14 -7.68 -4.47
C VAL A 3 4.87 -7.78 -5.29
N ALA A 4 5.00 -7.75 -6.62
CA ALA A 4 3.87 -7.93 -7.53
C ALA A 4 3.27 -9.34 -7.40
N PHE A 5 1.96 -9.46 -7.60
CA PHE A 5 1.30 -10.76 -7.61
C PHE A 5 1.78 -11.59 -8.81
N GLY A 6 2.40 -12.74 -8.54
CA GLY A 6 2.99 -13.60 -9.57
C GLY A 6 1.96 -14.52 -10.22
N THR A 7 1.22 -14.03 -11.22
CA THR A 7 0.18 -14.78 -11.97
C THR A 7 0.67 -16.14 -12.45
N LEU A 8 1.83 -16.18 -13.12
CA LEU A 8 2.41 -17.42 -13.65
C LEU A 8 2.76 -18.44 -12.55
N ALA A 9 3.32 -17.96 -11.43
CA ALA A 9 3.68 -18.84 -10.32
C ALA A 9 2.43 -19.41 -9.64
N TYR A 10 1.37 -18.60 -9.53
CA TYR A 10 0.09 -19.02 -8.98
C TYR A 10 -0.61 -20.06 -9.89
N ALA A 11 -0.75 -19.78 -11.19
CA ALA A 11 -1.32 -20.73 -12.15
C ALA A 11 -0.56 -22.07 -12.16
N ARG A 12 0.78 -22.03 -12.15
CA ARG A 12 1.61 -23.24 -12.03
C ARG A 12 1.29 -24.07 -10.79
N ARG A 13 1.06 -23.41 -9.65
CA ARG A 13 0.75 -24.10 -8.39
C ARG A 13 -0.65 -24.72 -8.39
N LEU A 14 -1.62 -24.08 -9.05
CA LEU A 14 -2.95 -24.65 -9.27
C LEU A 14 -2.88 -25.90 -10.16
N ARG A 15 -2.13 -25.85 -11.27
CA ARG A 15 -1.92 -27.03 -12.13
C ARG A 15 -1.26 -28.19 -11.39
N GLN A 16 -0.31 -27.91 -10.50
CA GLN A 16 0.35 -28.94 -9.68
C GLN A 16 -0.61 -29.70 -8.75
N VAL A 17 -1.76 -29.11 -8.41
CA VAL A 17 -2.78 -29.75 -7.58
C VAL A 17 -4.00 -30.22 -8.39
N GLY A 18 -3.86 -30.30 -9.72
CA GLY A 18 -4.86 -30.89 -10.61
C GLY A 18 -5.89 -29.92 -11.18
N VAL A 19 -5.73 -28.61 -11.00
CA VAL A 19 -6.60 -27.62 -11.66
C VAL A 19 -6.27 -27.57 -13.16
N PRO A 20 -7.27 -27.68 -14.07
CA PRO A 20 -7.05 -27.55 -15.51
C PRO A 20 -6.35 -26.23 -15.87
N GLU A 21 -5.53 -26.25 -16.93
CA GLU A 21 -4.72 -25.09 -17.33
C GLU A 21 -5.54 -23.82 -17.54
N GLU A 22 -6.61 -23.89 -18.33
CA GLU A 22 -7.50 -22.76 -18.61
C GLU A 22 -8.11 -22.19 -17.32
N GLN A 23 -8.52 -23.05 -16.38
CA GLN A 23 -9.05 -22.60 -15.09
C GLN A 23 -7.95 -21.97 -14.23
N ALA A 24 -6.74 -22.55 -14.21
CA ALA A 24 -5.63 -22.03 -13.45
C ALA A 24 -5.22 -20.63 -13.91
N GLU A 25 -5.26 -20.37 -15.21
CA GLU A 25 -4.99 -19.07 -15.82
C GLU A 25 -6.09 -18.06 -15.48
N VAL A 26 -7.36 -18.41 -15.69
CA VAL A 26 -8.51 -17.55 -15.32
C VAL A 26 -8.48 -17.18 -13.83
N HIS A 27 -8.18 -18.14 -12.95
CA HIS A 27 -8.05 -17.88 -11.52
C HIS A 27 -6.89 -16.91 -11.21
N ALA A 28 -5.75 -17.04 -11.90
CA ALA A 28 -4.60 -16.19 -11.71
C ALA A 28 -4.88 -14.75 -12.17
N GLU A 29 -5.52 -14.60 -13.33
CA GLU A 29 -5.88 -13.29 -13.89
C GLU A 29 -6.94 -12.58 -13.05
N ALA A 30 -8.01 -13.29 -12.65
CA ALA A 30 -9.05 -12.73 -11.80
C ALA A 30 -8.50 -12.26 -10.45
N LEU A 31 -7.59 -13.05 -9.84
CA LEU A 31 -6.96 -12.68 -8.58
C LEU A 31 -5.99 -11.50 -8.75
N ALA A 32 -5.24 -11.44 -9.86
CA ALA A 32 -4.38 -10.30 -10.15
C ALA A 32 -5.19 -9.00 -10.30
N ALA A 33 -6.27 -9.03 -11.09
CA ALA A 33 -7.16 -7.89 -11.27
C ALA A 33 -7.78 -7.45 -9.93
N ALA A 34 -8.20 -8.40 -9.08
CA ALA A 34 -8.72 -8.09 -7.76
C ALA A 34 -7.68 -7.41 -6.85
N THR A 35 -6.38 -7.68 -7.04
CA THR A 35 -5.31 -7.07 -6.22
C THR A 35 -4.99 -5.63 -6.57
N GLU A 36 -5.37 -5.15 -7.77
CA GLU A 36 -5.05 -3.77 -8.22
C GLU A 36 -5.74 -2.69 -7.38
N THR A 37 -6.91 -3.00 -6.80
CA THR A 37 -7.70 -2.04 -6.01
C THR A 37 -7.47 -2.14 -4.50
N LEU A 38 -6.61 -3.07 -4.06
CA LEU A 38 -6.40 -3.32 -2.63
C LEU A 38 -5.46 -2.30 -2.01
N ALA A 39 -5.84 -1.79 -0.84
CA ALA A 39 -4.93 -1.08 0.04
C ALA A 39 -3.90 -2.06 0.63
N THR A 40 -2.70 -2.10 0.04
CA THR A 40 -1.63 -2.98 0.54
C THR A 40 -1.08 -2.48 1.88
N LYS A 41 -0.65 -3.40 2.75
CA LYS A 41 0.00 -3.05 4.03
C LYS A 41 1.18 -2.10 3.84
N GLN A 42 1.98 -2.30 2.79
CA GLN A 42 3.10 -1.42 2.47
C GLN A 42 2.62 -0.02 2.07
N GLY A 43 1.59 0.08 1.21
CA GLY A 43 1.01 1.36 0.81
C GLY A 43 0.42 2.13 2.00
N LEU A 44 -0.25 1.42 2.92
CA LEU A 44 -0.76 2.02 4.15
C LEU A 44 0.37 2.53 5.05
N ARG A 45 1.47 1.77 5.19
CA ARG A 45 2.64 2.19 5.98
C ARG A 45 3.35 3.41 5.38
N GLU A 46 3.42 3.48 4.05
CA GLU A 46 3.95 4.65 3.36
C GLU A 46 3.06 5.87 3.55
N LEU A 47 1.73 5.69 3.46
CA LEU A 47 0.76 6.74 3.75
C LEU A 47 0.87 7.22 5.21
N GLU A 48 0.97 6.29 6.17
CA GLU A 48 1.19 6.58 7.58
C GLU A 48 2.43 7.46 7.78
N TYR A 49 3.58 7.06 7.23
CA TYR A 49 4.80 7.86 7.33
C TYR A 49 4.65 9.27 6.73
N ARG A 50 4.02 9.38 5.55
CA ARG A 50 3.77 10.69 4.92
C ARG A 50 2.87 11.57 5.77
N LEU A 51 1.83 10.99 6.37
CA LEU A 51 0.92 11.71 7.26
C LEU A 51 1.65 12.13 8.54
N THR A 52 2.40 11.24 9.20
CA THR A 52 3.16 11.57 10.40
C THR A 52 4.13 12.73 10.15
N VAL A 53 4.89 12.70 9.06
CA VAL A 53 5.83 13.78 8.72
C VAL A 53 5.08 15.09 8.42
N ARG A 54 4.02 15.04 7.61
CA ARG A 54 3.26 16.25 7.23
C ARG A 54 2.58 16.88 8.44
N LEU A 55 1.93 16.08 9.28
CA LEU A 55 1.27 16.56 10.50
C LEU A 55 2.29 17.08 11.51
N GLY A 56 3.42 16.37 11.71
CA GLY A 56 4.50 16.84 12.57
C GLY A 56 5.08 18.18 12.12
N ALA A 57 5.31 18.36 10.82
CA ALA A 57 5.78 19.63 10.26
C ALA A 57 4.75 20.76 10.44
N MET A 58 3.46 20.50 10.18
CA MET A 58 2.39 21.48 10.40
C MET A 58 2.29 21.91 11.87
N LEU A 59 2.38 20.95 12.80
CA LEU A 59 2.37 21.23 14.24
C LEU A 59 3.60 22.05 14.67
N ALA A 60 4.80 21.70 14.20
CA ALA A 60 6.01 22.45 14.50
C ALA A 60 5.91 23.92 14.04
N VAL A 61 5.40 24.16 12.83
CA VAL A 61 5.14 25.52 12.31
C VAL A 61 4.12 26.25 13.17
N ALA A 62 2.98 25.61 13.48
CA ALA A 62 1.94 26.24 14.28
C ALA A 62 2.44 26.61 15.69
N VAL A 63 3.14 25.70 16.37
CA VAL A 63 3.70 25.94 17.71
C VAL A 63 4.74 27.05 17.68
N SER A 64 5.61 27.07 16.68
CA SER A 64 6.64 28.11 16.52
C SER A 64 6.01 29.49 16.30
N ALA A 65 4.96 29.57 15.49
CA ALA A 65 4.23 30.81 15.24
C ALA A 65 3.56 31.35 16.51
N VAL A 66 2.88 30.48 17.27
CA VAL A 66 2.26 30.86 18.56
C VAL A 66 3.31 31.33 19.56
N ALA A 67 4.44 30.63 19.66
CA ALA A 67 5.53 31.00 20.56
C ALA A 67 6.12 32.38 20.23
N ALA A 68 6.26 32.71 18.94
CA ALA A 68 6.71 34.02 18.50
C ALA A 68 5.72 35.14 18.88
N LEU A 69 4.41 34.90 18.70
CA LEU A 69 3.37 35.86 19.07
C LEU A 69 3.32 36.12 20.57
N VAL A 70 3.44 35.08 21.40
CA VAL A 70 3.44 35.21 22.87
C VAL A 70 4.65 36.01 23.38
N ARG A 71 5.80 35.93 22.72
CA ARG A 71 6.98 36.73 23.08
C ARG A 71 6.89 38.20 22.67
N LEU A 72 5.97 38.54 21.76
CA LEU A 72 5.81 39.90 21.24
C LEU A 72 4.73 40.70 21.99
N ALA A 73 3.81 40.02 22.67
CA ALA A 73 2.80 40.60 23.55
C ALA A 73 3.35 40.81 24.97
#